data_AF-A0A4U7D6W4-F1
#
_entry.id   AF-A0A4U7D6W4-F1
#
_cell.length_a   1.000
_cell.length_b   1.000
_cell.length_c   1.000
_cell.angle_alpha   90.00
_cell.angle_beta   90.00
_cell.angle_gamma   90.00
#
_symmetry.space_group_name_H-M   'P 1'
#
loop_
_entity.id
_entity.type
_entity.pdbx_description
1 polymer ?
#
loop_
_entity_poly.entity_id
_entity_poly.type
_entity_poly.pdbx_seq_one_letter_code
_entity_poly.pdbx_strand_id
1 'polypeptide(L)'
;METEGLDGEVVNIGSRDEVTISELAKIILSIVDSASEITHKPLPKDDPKRRQPDISKANELLGWEPEISLHEGMTRTIRYFRQNQ
;
A
#
# COMPACT_ATOMS: atom_id res chain seq x y z
N MET A 1 -3.04 6.67 22.14
CA MET A 1 -3.78 7.84 22.66
C MET A 1 -5.18 7.73 22.11
N GLU A 2 -6.19 7.91 22.94
CA GLU A 2 -7.57 8.04 22.49
C GLU A 2 -7.86 9.53 22.27
N THR A 3 -8.40 9.89 21.10
CA THR A 3 -8.83 11.25 20.82
C THR A 3 -10.33 11.33 21.08
N GLU A 4 -10.74 12.10 22.09
CA GLU A 4 -12.16 12.27 22.43
C GLU A 4 -12.91 13.02 21.31
N GLY A 5 -14.18 12.67 21.10
CA GLY A 5 -15.08 13.38 20.19
C GLY A 5 -14.95 13.04 18.70
N LEU A 6 -14.35 11.90 18.36
CA LEU A 6 -14.24 11.42 16.97
C LEU A 6 -15.29 10.34 16.59
N ASP A 7 -16.33 10.15 17.41
CA ASP A 7 -17.36 9.14 17.16
C ASP A 7 -18.06 9.37 15.82
N GLY A 8 -18.04 8.34 14.95
CA GLY A 8 -18.64 8.40 13.62
C GLY A 8 -17.76 9.02 12.53
N GLU A 9 -16.54 9.46 12.85
CA GLU A 9 -15.62 10.00 11.86
C GLU A 9 -15.02 8.90 10.97
N VAL A 10 -15.11 9.10 9.65
CA VAL A 10 -14.44 8.26 8.64
C VAL A 10 -13.18 8.95 8.17
N VAL A 11 -12.05 8.25 8.18
CA VAL A 11 -10.75 8.72 7.69
C VAL A 11 -10.17 7.75 6.67
N ASN A 12 -9.41 8.27 5.70
CA ASN A 12 -8.64 7.44 4.79
C ASN A 12 -7.28 7.13 5.40
N ILE A 13 -6.84 5.87 5.28
CA ILE A 13 -5.51 5.42 5.70
C ILE A 13 -4.81 4.84 4.48
N GLY A 14 -3.60 5.32 4.19
CA GLY A 14 -2.79 4.81 3.11
C GLY A 14 -1.60 5.70 2.79
N SER A 15 -0.80 5.26 1.81
CA SER A 15 0.36 6.01 1.35
C SER A 15 -0.04 7.17 0.44
N ARG A 16 0.68 8.29 0.54
CA ARG A 16 0.63 9.38 -0.47
C ARG A 16 1.56 9.09 -1.66
N ASP A 17 2.53 8.21 -1.49
CA ASP A 17 3.44 7.80 -2.55
C ASP A 17 2.74 6.86 -3.52
N GLU A 18 2.67 7.26 -4.78
CA GLU A 18 2.07 6.47 -5.84
C GLU A 18 3.09 5.50 -6.45
N VAL A 19 2.58 4.34 -6.88
CA VAL A 19 3.35 3.33 -7.60
C VAL A 19 2.50 2.75 -8.71
N THR A 20 3.09 2.52 -9.87
CA THR A 20 2.41 1.79 -10.94
C THR A 20 2.39 0.28 -10.64
N ILE A 21 1.44 -0.45 -11.21
CA ILE A 21 1.40 -1.92 -11.10
C ILE A 21 2.69 -2.56 -11.67
N SER A 22 3.28 -1.96 -12.71
CA SER A 22 4.53 -2.46 -13.31
C SER A 22 5.72 -2.30 -12.34
N GLU A 23 5.84 -1.17 -11.66
CA GLU A 23 6.87 -0.95 -10.64
C GLU A 23 6.67 -1.88 -9.45
N LEU A 24 5.44 -2.02 -8.95
CA LEU A 24 5.12 -2.94 -7.87
C LEU A 24 5.51 -4.38 -8.22
N ALA A 25 5.20 -4.85 -9.44
CA ALA A 25 5.60 -6.18 -9.91
C ALA A 25 7.13 -6.35 -9.91
N LYS A 26 7.88 -5.35 -10.36
CA LYS A 26 9.36 -5.37 -10.35
C LYS A 26 9.93 -5.42 -8.93
N ILE A 27 9.37 -4.65 -8.00
CA ILE A 27 9.76 -4.65 -6.58
C ILE A 27 9.54 -6.05 -5.98
N ILE A 28 8.40 -6.68 -6.27
CA ILE A 28 8.13 -8.03 -5.76
C ILE A 28 9.14 -9.03 -6.32
N LEU A 29 9.41 -9.02 -7.64
CA LEU A 29 10.39 -9.93 -8.23
C LEU A 29 11.79 -9.75 -7.65
N SER A 30 12.22 -8.51 -7.39
CA SER A 30 13.54 -8.26 -6.81
C SER A 30 13.66 -8.74 -5.36
N ILE A 31 12.60 -8.63 -4.55
CA ILE A 31 12.62 -9.11 -3.16
C ILE A 31 12.52 -10.63 -3.08
N VAL A 32 11.70 -11.25 -3.94
CA VAL A 32 11.51 -12.71 -3.95
C VAL A 32 12.71 -13.42 -4.58
N ASP A 33 13.50 -12.75 -5.41
CA ASP A 33 14.56 -13.33 -6.24
C ASP A 33 14.00 -14.45 -7.15
N SER A 34 12.98 -14.08 -7.93
CA SER A 34 12.25 -15.01 -8.81
C SER A 34 12.60 -14.79 -10.28
N ALA A 35 12.66 -15.88 -11.05
CA ALA A 35 12.78 -15.86 -12.51
C ALA A 35 11.43 -15.71 -13.24
N SER A 36 10.34 -15.42 -12.53
CA SER A 36 9.02 -15.21 -13.16
C SER A 36 8.99 -14.01 -14.10
N GLU A 37 8.23 -14.13 -15.19
CA GLU A 37 8.07 -13.07 -16.19
C GLU A 37 6.88 -12.15 -15.85
N ILE A 38 6.98 -10.87 -16.25
CA ILE A 38 5.89 -9.89 -16.16
C ILE A 38 5.10 -9.88 -17.47
N THR A 39 3.82 -10.28 -17.41
CA THR A 39 2.90 -10.24 -18.56
C THR A 39 1.84 -9.16 -18.38
N HIS A 40 1.63 -8.34 -19.41
CA HIS A 40 0.61 -7.30 -19.41
C HIS A 40 -0.72 -7.83 -19.94
N LYS A 41 -1.82 -7.47 -19.25
CA LYS A 41 -3.19 -7.79 -19.65
C LYS A 41 -4.03 -6.51 -19.73
N PRO A 42 -5.13 -6.50 -20.49
CA PRO A 42 -6.04 -5.36 -20.52
C PRO A 42 -6.57 -5.00 -19.13
N LEU A 43 -6.72 -3.69 -18.88
CA LEU A 43 -7.32 -3.20 -17.64
C LEU A 43 -8.80 -3.60 -17.56
N PRO A 44 -9.30 -4.13 -16.42
CA PRO A 44 -10.73 -4.32 -16.20
C PRO A 44 -11.51 -3.01 -16.40
N LYS A 45 -12.74 -3.10 -16.91
CA LYS A 45 -13.55 -1.92 -17.25
C LYS A 45 -13.81 -1.01 -16.04
N ASP A 46 -13.97 -1.59 -14.86
CA ASP A 46 -14.36 -0.90 -13.64
C ASP A 46 -13.16 -0.56 -12.73
N ASP A 47 -11.93 -0.81 -13.20
CA ASP A 47 -10.73 -0.50 -12.43
C ASP A 47 -10.34 0.98 -12.59
N PRO A 48 -10.21 1.74 -11.48
CA PRO A 48 -9.72 3.11 -11.55
C PRO A 48 -8.25 3.13 -11.94
N LYS A 49 -7.90 4.07 -12.82
CA LYS A 49 -6.53 4.23 -13.34
C LYS A 49 -5.53 4.80 -12.33
N ARG A 50 -6.01 5.51 -11.31
CA ARG A 50 -5.22 6.18 -10.28
C ARG A 50 -5.93 6.07 -8.95
N ARG A 51 -5.19 5.76 -7.89
CA ARG A 51 -5.69 5.72 -6.51
C ARG A 51 -4.64 6.36 -5.61
N GLN A 52 -5.00 7.47 -4.98
CA GLN A 52 -4.20 8.15 -3.96
C GLN A 52 -5.19 8.65 -2.89
N PRO A 53 -5.09 8.16 -1.65
CA PRO A 53 -5.97 8.62 -0.58
C PRO A 53 -5.62 10.04 -0.18
N ASP A 54 -6.64 10.87 0.06
CA ASP A 54 -6.47 12.09 0.84
C ASP A 54 -6.46 11.73 2.33
N ILE A 55 -5.29 11.84 2.96
CA ILE A 55 -5.05 11.51 4.36
C ILE A 55 -5.02 12.74 5.28
N SER A 56 -5.39 13.92 4.78
CA SER A 56 -5.32 15.17 5.56
C SER A 56 -6.12 15.06 6.86
N LYS A 57 -7.30 14.45 6.79
CA LYS A 57 -8.16 14.21 7.96
C LYS A 57 -7.54 13.25 8.99
N ALA A 58 -6.81 12.23 8.55
CA ALA A 58 -6.11 11.31 9.45
C ALA A 58 -4.93 12.02 10.14
N ASN A 59 -4.21 12.88 9.42
CA ASN A 59 -3.14 13.69 9.98
C ASN A 59 -3.69 14.68 11.03
N GLU A 60 -4.75 15.41 10.70
CA GLU A 60 -5.34 16.44 11.57
C GLU A 60 -5.97 15.86 12.85
N LEU A 61 -6.78 14.80 12.72
CA LEU A 61 -7.55 14.26 13.85
C LEU A 61 -6.77 13.25 14.69
N LEU A 62 -5.87 12.49 14.07
CA LEU A 62 -5.16 11.37 14.71
C LEU A 62 -3.65 11.60 14.85
N GLY A 63 -3.11 12.67 14.25
CA GLY A 63 -1.65 12.83 14.12
C GLY A 63 -1.02 11.71 13.30
N TRP A 64 -1.80 11.01 12.48
CA TRP A 64 -1.37 9.79 11.78
C TRP A 64 -0.71 10.11 10.44
N GLU A 65 0.41 9.46 10.16
CA GLU A 65 1.04 9.42 8.85
C GLU A 65 1.61 8.01 8.56
N PRO A 66 1.76 7.60 7.29
CA PRO A 66 2.40 6.33 6.95
C PRO A 66 3.90 6.36 7.26
N GLU A 67 4.35 5.47 8.14
CA GLU A 67 5.77 5.39 8.54
C GLU A 67 6.54 4.30 7.77
N ILE A 68 5.84 3.31 7.21
CA ILE A 68 6.45 2.16 6.55
C ILE A 68 6.38 2.34 5.04
N SER A 69 7.56 2.38 4.41
CA SER A 69 7.67 2.43 2.94
C SER A 69 7.12 1.17 2.28
N LEU A 70 6.71 1.28 1.02
CA LEU A 70 6.24 0.13 0.23
C LEU A 70 7.27 -1.01 0.20
N HIS A 71 8.55 -0.69 -0.01
CA HIS A 71 9.63 -1.69 -0.07
C HIS A 71 9.79 -2.44 1.26
N GLU A 72 9.79 -1.71 2.38
CA GLU A 72 9.90 -2.30 3.71
C GLU A 72 8.67 -3.15 4.04
N GLY A 73 7.46 -2.63 3.81
CA GLY A 73 6.22 -3.36 4.02
C GLY A 73 6.19 -4.66 3.20
N MET A 74 6.57 -4.59 1.92
CA MET A 74 6.63 -5.77 1.05
C MET A 74 7.66 -6.80 1.53
N THR A 75 8.84 -6.34 1.96
CA THR A 75 9.88 -7.22 2.52
C THR A 75 9.38 -7.97 3.77
N ARG A 76 8.68 -7.27 4.67
CA ARG A 76 8.07 -7.87 5.87
C ARG A 76 7.00 -8.90 5.49
N THR A 77 6.14 -8.57 4.53
CA THR A 77 5.08 -9.46 4.04
C THR A 77 5.66 -10.74 3.42
N ILE A 78 6.63 -10.64 2.51
CA ILE A 78 7.27 -11.80 1.88
C ILE A 78 7.98 -12.67 2.92
N ARG A 79 8.66 -12.06 3.90
CA ARG A 79 9.27 -12.81 5.02
C ARG A 79 8.24 -13.60 5.80
N TYR A 80 7.08 -13.01 6.11
CA TYR A 80 5.99 -13.69 6.80
C TYR A 80 5.54 -14.93 6.02
N PHE A 81 5.30 -14.81 4.70
CA PHE A 81 4.89 -15.94 3.88
C PHE A 81 5.95 -17.05 3.80
N ARG A 82 7.24 -16.69 3.72
CA ARG A 82 8.35 -17.68 3.74
C ARG A 82 8.45 -18.46 5.06
N GLN A 83 7.94 -17.92 6.16
CA GLN A 83 8.02 -18.55 7.49
C GLN A 83 6.76 -19.34 7.86
N ASN A 84 5.62 -19.08 7.21
CA ASN A 84 4.31 -19.58 7.61
C ASN A 84 3.57 -20.34 6.49
N GLN A 85 4.27 -20.72 5.42
CA GLN A 85 3.76 -21.59 4.36
C GLN A 85 4.62 -22.84 4.20
#